data_AF-A0A3S0D7A2-F1
#
_entry.id   AF-A0A3S0D7A2-F1
#
_cell.length_a   1.000
_cell.length_b   1.000
_cell.length_c   1.000
_cell.angle_alpha   90.00
_cell.angle_beta   90.00
_cell.angle_gamma   90.00
#
_symmetry.space_group_name_H-M   'P 1'
#
loop_
_entity.id
_entity.type
_entity.pdbx_description
1 polymer ?
#
loop_
_entity_poly.entity_id
_entity_poly.type
_entity_poly.pdbx_seq_one_letter_code
_entity_poly.pdbx_strand_id
1 'polypeptide(L)'
;MLKKLFLTALVVAAVMPVAPSFSQSEITNNQPVKGSMNKDAARIQQKLKDDFKNGLIDADQNAQLQRDFDGIMTREDDLKSRGNGMNASGKKDILKQLAAFEARLDKQAGLNKTTKKAK
;
A
#
# COMPACT_ATOMS: atom_id res chain seq x y z
N MET A 1 -68.33 -16.14 -5.41
CA MET A 1 -67.07 -16.46 -6.12
C MET A 1 -66.41 -15.17 -6.59
N LEU A 2 -65.21 -14.86 -6.09
CA LEU A 2 -64.01 -14.39 -6.82
C LEU A 2 -63.07 -13.73 -5.81
N LYS A 3 -62.04 -14.48 -5.41
CA LYS A 3 -60.89 -13.99 -4.64
C LYS A 3 -60.09 -13.08 -5.58
N LYS A 4 -59.95 -11.79 -5.25
CA LYS A 4 -58.97 -10.91 -5.90
C LYS A 4 -57.69 -10.92 -5.08
N LEU A 5 -56.79 -11.84 -5.43
CA LEU A 5 -55.36 -11.69 -5.15
C LEU A 5 -54.87 -10.52 -5.99
N PHE A 6 -54.33 -9.48 -5.36
CA PHE A 6 -53.36 -8.62 -6.03
C PHE A 6 -52.09 -8.59 -5.20
N LEU A 7 -51.08 -9.19 -5.81
CA LEU A 7 -49.74 -9.44 -5.35
C LEU A 7 -48.99 -8.11 -5.32
N THR A 8 -48.71 -7.57 -4.12
CA THR A 8 -47.91 -6.36 -3.97
C THR A 8 -46.44 -6.72 -4.21
N ALA A 9 -45.95 -6.48 -5.43
CA ALA A 9 -44.54 -6.61 -5.75
C ALA A 9 -43.76 -5.48 -5.07
N LEU A 10 -43.15 -5.79 -3.92
CA LEU A 10 -42.20 -4.91 -3.26
C LEU A 10 -40.86 -4.99 -4.01
N VAL A 11 -40.62 -4.06 -4.94
CA VAL A 11 -39.31 -3.89 -5.58
C VAL A 11 -38.38 -3.25 -4.54
N VAL A 12 -37.62 -4.09 -3.83
CA VAL A 12 -36.54 -3.62 -2.97
C VAL A 12 -35.40 -3.18 -3.89
N ALA A 13 -35.28 -1.88 -4.07
CA ALA A 13 -34.12 -1.27 -4.70
C ALA A 13 -32.89 -1.58 -3.83
N ALA A 14 -32.07 -2.53 -4.29
CA ALA A 14 -30.78 -2.81 -3.69
C ALA A 14 -29.88 -1.58 -3.86
N VAL A 15 -29.73 -0.80 -2.79
CA VAL A 15 -28.69 0.22 -2.69
C VAL A 15 -27.38 -0.54 -2.59
N MET A 16 -26.72 -0.76 -3.74
CA MET A 16 -25.37 -1.29 -3.74
C MET A 16 -24.44 -0.22 -3.15
N PRO A 17 -23.72 -0.50 -2.04
CA PRO A 17 -22.64 0.37 -1.63
C PRO A 17 -21.54 0.25 -2.68
N VAL A 18 -21.38 1.29 -3.49
CA VAL A 18 -20.16 1.52 -4.27
C VAL A 18 -19.05 1.76 -3.25
N ALA A 19 -18.43 0.66 -2.81
CA ALA A 19 -17.19 0.73 -2.06
C ALA A 19 -16.16 1.46 -2.94
N PRO A 20 -15.48 2.49 -2.44
CA PRO A 20 -14.37 3.07 -3.16
C PRO A 20 -13.32 1.98 -3.35
N SER A 21 -13.18 1.54 -4.60
CA SER A 21 -12.06 0.75 -5.07
C SER A 21 -10.82 1.65 -5.00
N PHE A 22 -10.23 1.77 -3.81
CA PHE A 22 -8.84 2.18 -3.70
C PHE A 22 -8.04 1.12 -4.43
N SER A 23 -7.68 1.40 -5.68
CA SER A 23 -6.77 0.56 -6.46
C SER A 23 -5.41 0.67 -5.78
N GLN A 24 -5.23 -0.14 -4.74
CA GLN A 24 -3.96 -0.36 -4.09
C GLN A 24 -3.09 -0.94 -5.20
N SER A 25 -2.15 -0.15 -5.71
CA SER A 25 -1.21 -0.60 -6.72
C SER A 25 -0.25 -1.60 -6.05
N GLU A 26 -0.72 -2.82 -5.80
CA GLU A 26 0.13 -3.90 -5.33
C GLU A 26 1.08 -4.28 -6.47
N ILE A 27 2.38 -4.11 -6.23
CA ILE A 27 3.40 -4.73 -7.06
C ILE A 27 3.28 -6.24 -6.83
N THR A 28 2.61 -6.92 -7.76
CA THR A 28 2.49 -8.39 -7.75
C THR A 28 3.80 -9.04 -8.21
N ASN A 29 4.15 -10.19 -7.65
CA ASN A 29 5.34 -10.98 -8.03
C ASN A 29 5.37 -11.40 -9.53
N ASN A 30 4.27 -11.23 -10.26
CA ASN A 30 4.15 -11.58 -11.67
C ASN A 30 4.58 -10.46 -12.63
N GLN A 31 4.96 -9.28 -12.15
CA GLN A 31 5.47 -8.22 -13.01
C GLN A 31 7.00 -8.17 -12.97
N PRO A 32 7.71 -8.23 -14.12
CA PRO A 32 9.14 -8.06 -14.14
C PRO A 32 9.50 -6.65 -13.68
N VAL A 33 10.00 -6.55 -12.45
CA VAL A 33 10.48 -5.31 -11.85
C VAL A 33 11.76 -4.88 -12.57
N LYS A 34 11.62 -4.07 -13.63
CA LYS A 34 12.74 -3.54 -14.41
C LYS A 34 13.28 -2.26 -13.76
N GLY A 35 14.60 -2.17 -13.62
CA GLY A 35 15.30 -1.02 -13.03
C GLY A 35 15.60 -1.19 -11.55
N SER A 36 16.78 -0.74 -11.10
CA SER A 36 17.26 -0.92 -9.72
C SER A 36 16.33 -0.31 -8.67
N MET A 37 15.80 0.89 -8.96
CA MET A 37 14.89 1.60 -8.07
C MET A 37 13.58 0.84 -7.81
N ASN A 38 12.97 0.28 -8.86
CA ASN A 38 11.75 -0.51 -8.71
C ASN A 38 12.01 -1.80 -7.90
N LYS A 39 13.21 -2.41 -8.05
CA LYS A 39 13.60 -3.57 -7.24
C LYS A 39 13.73 -3.21 -5.76
N ASP A 40 14.31 -2.05 -5.46
CA ASP A 40 14.43 -1.56 -4.08
C ASP A 40 13.05 -1.29 -3.49
N ALA A 41 12.15 -0.63 -4.22
CA ALA A 41 10.78 -0.38 -3.80
C ALA A 41 10.02 -1.68 -3.51
N ALA A 42 10.07 -2.66 -4.42
CA ALA A 42 9.42 -3.97 -4.23
C ALA A 42 9.98 -4.73 -3.02
N ARG A 43 11.32 -4.72 -2.84
CA ARG A 43 11.97 -5.34 -1.68
C ARG A 43 11.54 -4.69 -0.37
N ILE A 44 11.45 -3.36 -0.34
CA ILE A 44 11.02 -2.59 0.83
C ILE A 44 9.54 -2.86 1.14
N GLN A 45 8.68 -2.92 0.12
CA GLN A 45 7.27 -3.28 0.29
C GLN A 45 7.10 -4.68 0.86
N GLN A 46 7.89 -5.65 0.37
CA GLN A 46 7.89 -7.00 0.90
C GLN A 46 8.34 -7.02 2.37
N LYS A 47 9.39 -6.27 2.70
CA LYS A 47 9.88 -6.14 4.08
C LYS A 47 8.82 -5.57 5.03
N LEU A 48 8.08 -4.55 4.61
CA LEU A 48 6.96 -3.99 5.38
C LEU A 48 5.89 -5.06 5.66
N LYS A 49 5.49 -5.83 4.63
CA LYS A 49 4.53 -6.93 4.77
C LYS A 49 5.03 -8.02 5.73
N ASP A 50 6.29 -8.39 5.62
CA ASP A 50 6.90 -9.42 6.47
C ASP A 50 7.03 -8.94 7.93
N ASP A 51 7.43 -7.70 8.17
CA ASP A 51 7.51 -7.12 9.51
C ASP A 51 6.13 -7.06 10.17
N PHE A 52 5.08 -6.71 9.43
CA PHE A 52 3.70 -6.75 9.94
C PHE A 52 3.25 -8.19 10.22
N LYS A 53 3.48 -9.11 9.29
CA LYS A 53 3.11 -10.54 9.44
C LYS A 53 3.80 -11.19 10.64
N ASN A 54 5.05 -10.82 10.91
CA ASN A 54 5.82 -11.29 12.07
C ASN A 54 5.46 -10.54 13.37
N GLY A 55 4.50 -9.60 13.31
CA GLY A 55 4.09 -8.76 14.42
C GLY A 55 5.23 -7.90 14.97
N LEU A 56 6.21 -7.55 14.14
CA LEU A 56 7.29 -6.63 14.47
C LEU A 56 6.84 -5.17 14.39
N ILE A 57 5.72 -4.92 13.72
CA ILE A 57 5.00 -3.65 13.73
C ILE A 57 3.51 -3.95 13.96
N ASP A 58 2.81 -3.05 14.62
CA ASP A 58 1.37 -3.16 14.84
C ASP A 58 0.55 -2.63 13.64
N ALA A 59 -0.77 -2.72 13.73
CA ALA A 59 -1.68 -2.32 12.65
C ALA A 59 -1.64 -0.80 12.36
N ASP A 60 -1.49 0.02 13.39
CA ASP A 60 -1.44 1.48 13.25
C ASP A 60 -0.12 1.92 12.61
N GLN A 61 0.99 1.30 13.05
CA GLN A 61 2.32 1.47 12.47
C GLN A 61 2.33 1.01 11.01
N ASN A 62 1.74 -0.15 10.70
CA ASN A 62 1.64 -0.64 9.33
C ASN A 62 0.83 0.31 8.45
N ALA A 63 -0.31 0.80 8.92
CA ALA A 63 -1.12 1.76 8.18
C ALA A 63 -0.36 3.07 7.90
N GLN A 64 0.37 3.60 8.88
CA GLN A 64 1.16 4.82 8.70
C GLN A 64 2.34 4.60 7.74
N LEU A 65 3.07 3.50 7.89
CA LEU A 65 4.20 3.16 7.03
C LEU A 65 3.74 2.88 5.59
N GLN A 66 2.57 2.26 5.41
CA GLN A 66 1.99 2.04 4.09
C GLN A 66 1.66 3.38 3.41
N ARG A 67 1.02 4.32 4.11
CA ARG A 67 0.75 5.66 3.57
C ARG A 67 2.03 6.40 3.18
N ASP A 68 3.06 6.32 4.02
CA ASP A 68 4.34 6.95 3.75
C ASP A 68 5.02 6.34 2.50
N PHE A 69 4.98 5.02 2.37
CA PHE A 69 5.49 4.31 1.19
C PHE A 69 4.71 4.69 -0.08
N ASP A 70 3.38 4.67 -0.02
CA ASP A 70 2.51 5.06 -1.14
C ASP A 70 2.76 6.52 -1.56
N GLY A 71 3.06 7.41 -0.61
CA GLY A 71 3.44 8.79 -0.89
C GLY A 71 4.76 8.93 -1.67
N ILE A 72 5.76 8.09 -1.37
CA ILE A 72 7.02 8.02 -2.13
C ILE A 72 6.75 7.54 -3.56
N MET A 73 5.95 6.48 -3.71
CA MET A 73 5.61 5.92 -5.02
C MET A 73 4.78 6.89 -5.87
N THR A 74 3.84 7.60 -5.26
CA THR A 74 3.07 8.65 -5.94
C THR A 74 4.00 9.74 -6.47
N ARG A 75 4.97 10.19 -5.66
CA ARG A 75 5.97 11.18 -6.09
C ARG A 75 6.86 10.66 -7.21
N GLU A 76 7.21 9.38 -7.18
CA GLU A 76 7.95 8.73 -8.25
C GLU A 76 7.17 8.76 -9.57
N ASP A 77 5.89 8.39 -9.53
CA ASP A 77 5.02 8.37 -10.71
C ASP A 77 4.72 9.78 -11.24
N ASP A 78 4.56 10.76 -10.36
CA ASP A 78 4.50 12.18 -10.72
C ASP A 78 5.77 12.65 -11.45
N LEU A 79 6.95 12.18 -11.02
CA LEU A 79 8.21 12.52 -11.68
C LEU A 79 8.35 11.83 -13.04
N LYS A 80 7.86 10.59 -13.18
CA LYS A 80 7.86 9.85 -14.47
C LYS A 80 6.88 10.42 -15.48
N SER A 81 5.72 10.90 -15.02
CA SER A 81 4.63 11.38 -15.89
C SER A 81 4.84 12.81 -16.41
N ARG A 82 5.82 13.55 -15.88
CA ARG A 82 6.23 14.86 -16.42
C ARG A 82 6.71 14.72 -17.86
N GLY A 83 6.55 15.78 -18.66
CA GLY A 83 6.83 15.77 -20.11
C GLY A 83 8.25 15.35 -20.52
N ASN A 84 9.24 15.49 -19.63
CA ASN A 84 10.63 15.05 -19.87
C ASN A 84 10.99 13.73 -19.15
N GLY A 85 10.01 13.07 -18.53
CA GLY A 85 10.21 11.93 -17.65
C GLY A 85 11.03 12.27 -16.39
N MET A 86 11.41 11.21 -15.67
CA MET A 86 12.21 11.35 -14.47
C MET A 86 13.68 11.58 -14.80
N ASN A 87 14.23 12.72 -14.38
CA ASN A 87 15.64 13.02 -14.52
C ASN A 87 16.50 12.36 -13.40
N ALA A 88 17.83 12.42 -13.54
CA ALA A 88 18.75 11.80 -12.59
C ALA A 88 18.62 12.33 -11.15
N SER A 89 18.31 13.62 -10.98
CA SER A 89 18.08 14.22 -9.66
C SER A 89 16.83 13.66 -9.01
N GLY A 90 15.71 13.59 -9.75
CA GLY A 90 14.46 13.00 -9.27
C GLY A 90 14.64 11.55 -8.87
N LYS A 91 15.37 10.77 -9.68
CA LYS A 91 15.71 9.38 -9.34
C LYS A 91 16.52 9.28 -8.04
N LYS A 92 17.53 10.14 -7.87
CA LYS A 92 18.37 10.18 -6.65
C LYS A 92 17.55 10.54 -5.42
N ASP A 93 16.61 11.47 -5.55
CA ASP A 93 15.74 11.89 -4.45
C ASP A 93 14.79 10.76 -4.02
N ILE A 94 14.18 10.05 -4.96
CA ILE A 94 13.33 8.89 -4.65
C ILE A 94 14.15 7.79 -3.96
N LEU A 95 15.34 7.46 -4.48
CA LEU A 95 16.23 6.48 -3.83
C LEU A 95 16.60 6.88 -2.41
N LYS A 96 16.86 8.17 -2.16
CA LYS A 96 17.13 8.68 -0.80
C LYS A 96 15.92 8.54 0.11
N GLN A 97 14.72 8.80 -0.41
CA GLN A 97 13.47 8.63 0.35
C GLN A 97 13.21 7.16 0.68
N LEU A 98 13.41 6.25 -0.28
CA LEU A 98 13.31 4.80 -0.07
C LEU A 98 14.30 4.32 0.99
N ALA A 99 15.56 4.76 0.93
CA ALA A 99 16.57 4.41 1.94
C ALA A 99 16.21 4.95 3.34
N ALA A 100 15.71 6.17 3.42
CA ALA A 100 15.26 6.75 4.70
C ALA A 100 14.02 6.03 5.24
N PHE A 101 13.10 5.63 4.38
CA PHE A 101 11.94 4.82 4.73
C PHE A 101 12.37 3.45 5.28
N GLU A 102 13.28 2.77 4.60
CA GLU A 102 13.80 1.48 5.05
C GLU A 102 14.47 1.57 6.43
N ALA A 103 15.28 2.60 6.67
CA ALA A 103 15.90 2.82 7.97
C ALA A 103 14.88 3.06 9.09
N ARG A 104 13.76 3.74 8.78
CA ARG A 104 12.64 3.91 9.72
C ARG A 104 11.96 2.58 10.02
N LEU A 105 11.74 1.75 8.99
CA LEU A 105 11.16 0.41 9.14
C LEU A 105 12.02 -0.45 10.07
N ASP A 106 13.33 -0.49 9.83
CA ASP A 106 14.29 -1.23 10.66
C ASP A 106 14.29 -0.77 12.11
N LYS A 107 14.20 0.55 12.34
CA LYS A 107 14.12 1.11 13.68
C LYS A 107 12.86 0.65 14.40
N GLN A 108 11.70 0.69 13.75
CA GLN A 108 10.43 0.25 14.36
C GLN A 108 10.44 -1.25 14.69
N ALA A 109 10.86 -2.07 13.72
CA ALA A 109 10.99 -3.51 13.91
C ALA A 109 12.01 -3.85 15.03
N GLY A 110 13.12 -3.11 15.11
CA GLY A 110 14.13 -3.27 16.16
C GLY A 110 13.63 -2.96 17.57
N LEU A 111 12.92 -1.84 17.74
CA LEU A 111 12.31 -1.45 19.01
C LEU A 111 11.34 -2.54 19.51
N ASN A 112 10.49 -3.06 18.63
CA ASN A 112 9.51 -4.09 18.98
C ASN A 112 10.13 -5.49 19.21
N LYS A 113 11.28 -5.81 18.58
CA LYS A 113 12.05 -7.02 18.92
C LYS A 113 12.60 -6.96 20.35
N THR A 114 13.07 -5.79 20.80
CA THR A 114 13.61 -5.63 22.15
C THR A 114 12.54 -5.72 23.24
N THR A 115 11.35 -5.16 23.00
CA THR A 115 10.23 -5.24 23.94
C THR A 115 9.65 -6.66 24.05
N LYS A 116 9.62 -7.44 22.95
CA LYS A 116 9.20 -8.85 22.98
C LYS A 116 10.17 -9.78 23.69
N LYS A 117 11.48 -9.49 23.71
CA LYS A 117 12.48 -10.30 24.45
C LYS A 117 12.50 -10.03 25.96
N ALA A 118 11.88 -8.95 26.41
CA ALA A 118 11.85 -8.55 27.82
C ALA A 118 10.63 -9.08 28.60
N LYS A 119 9.83 -9.95 27.99
CA LYS A 119 8.71 -10.68 28.60
C LYS A 119 9.01 -12.17 28.61
#